data_AF-A0A9D8GNW2-F1
#
_entry.id   AF-A0A9D8GNW2-F1
#
_cell.length_a   1.000
_cell.length_b   1.000
_cell.length_c   1.000
_cell.angle_alpha   90.00
_cell.angle_beta   90.00
_cell.angle_gamma   90.00
#
_symmetry.space_group_name_H-M   'P 1'
#
loop_
_entity.id
_entity.type
_entity.pdbx_description
1 polymer ?
#
loop_
_entity_poly.entity_id
_entity_poly.type
_entity_poly.pdbx_seq_one_letter_code
_entity_poly.pdbx_strand_id
1 'polypeptide(L)'
;MRIVVLGAAAGGGFPQWNSHADPCRRARRGDPAAEPRTQASIAISPEGNRWILLNASPDLRQQIERTAVLHPREGLRHSPICGVILTGGDVDVIAGLLTMRERQAFRLYATMRIHAVLAANPIFEVLA
;
A
#
# COMPACT_ATOMS: atom_id res chain seq x y z
N MET A 1 -17.06 -7.01 9.92
CA MET A 1 -15.64 -7.01 9.50
C MET A 1 -15.57 -7.18 7.99
N ARG A 2 -14.88 -6.27 7.29
CA ARG A 2 -14.62 -6.26 5.85
C ARG A 2 -13.11 -6.26 5.62
N ILE A 3 -12.67 -7.02 4.62
CA ILE A 3 -11.27 -7.10 4.20
C ILE A 3 -11.24 -6.92 2.69
N VAL A 4 -10.37 -6.04 2.21
CA VAL A 4 -10.13 -5.82 0.78
C VAL A 4 -8.66 -6.10 0.50
N VAL A 5 -8.39 -7.01 -0.44
CA VAL A 5 -7.03 -7.26 -0.93
C VAL A 5 -6.66 -6.15 -1.91
N LEU A 6 -5.71 -5.31 -1.54
CA LEU A 6 -5.22 -4.22 -2.39
C LEU A 6 -4.13 -4.71 -3.33
N GLY A 7 -3.27 -5.61 -2.84
CA GLY A 7 -2.24 -6.27 -3.62
C GLY A 7 -1.88 -7.63 -3.02
N ALA A 8 -1.39 -8.52 -3.88
CA ALA A 8 -1.16 -9.93 -3.58
C ALA A 8 0.17 -10.46 -4.11
N ALA A 9 1.00 -9.61 -4.71
CA ALA A 9 2.35 -9.97 -5.13
C ALA A 9 3.37 -9.67 -4.00
N ALA A 10 4.50 -10.36 -4.03
CA ALA A 10 5.66 -10.01 -3.21
C ALA A 10 6.34 -8.71 -3.71
N GLY A 11 7.48 -8.36 -3.10
CA GLY A 11 8.36 -7.30 -3.58
C GLY A 11 8.58 -7.34 -5.09
N GLY A 12 8.43 -6.18 -5.76
CA GLY A 12 8.57 -6.04 -7.21
C GLY A 12 7.29 -6.18 -8.02
N GLY A 13 6.21 -6.70 -7.42
CA GLY A 13 4.92 -6.84 -8.09
C GLY A 13 4.90 -7.95 -9.14
N PHE A 14 3.78 -8.07 -9.86
CA PHE A 14 3.64 -9.00 -10.97
C PHE A 14 2.90 -8.33 -12.15
N PRO A 15 3.48 -8.27 -13.36
CA PRO A 15 4.87 -8.62 -13.67
C PRO A 15 5.87 -7.67 -13.00
N GLN A 16 7.00 -8.20 -12.52
CA GLN A 16 8.07 -7.35 -12.00
C GLN A 16 8.76 -6.58 -13.13
N TRP A 17 9.05 -5.30 -12.90
CA TRP A 17 9.48 -4.33 -13.93
C TRP A 17 10.59 -4.84 -14.84
N ASN A 18 11.64 -5.46 -14.26
CA ASN A 18 12.82 -5.99 -14.95
C ASN A 18 12.82 -7.51 -15.15
N SER A 19 11.73 -8.22 -14.84
CA SER A 19 11.68 -9.67 -15.01
C SER A 19 11.23 -10.05 -16.41
N HIS A 20 12.02 -10.88 -17.11
CA HIS A 20 11.66 -11.51 -18.39
C HIS A 20 11.24 -12.98 -18.23
N ALA A 21 11.01 -13.47 -17.00
CA ALA A 21 10.55 -14.84 -16.77
C ALA A 21 9.19 -15.11 -17.46
N ASP A 22 8.93 -16.38 -17.81
CA ASP A 22 7.76 -16.80 -18.58
C ASP A 22 6.43 -16.23 -18.03
N PRO A 23 6.11 -16.33 -16.73
CA PRO A 23 4.87 -15.74 -16.20
C PRO A 23 4.78 -14.22 -16.40
N CYS A 24 5.89 -13.49 -16.23
CA CYS A 24 5.91 -12.03 -16.42
C CYS A 24 5.74 -11.65 -17.90
N ARG A 25 6.22 -12.47 -18.85
CA ARG A 25 5.96 -12.25 -20.29
C ARG A 25 4.50 -12.51 -20.63
N ARG A 26 3.90 -13.56 -20.07
CA ARG A 26 2.48 -13.87 -20.26
C ARG A 26 1.59 -12.75 -19.72
N ALA A 27 1.86 -12.27 -18.51
CA ALA A 27 1.15 -11.14 -17.92
C ALA A 27 1.22 -9.88 -18.79
N ARG A 28 2.41 -9.54 -19.32
CA ARG A 28 2.56 -8.39 -20.25
C ARG A 28 1.82 -8.56 -21.57
N ARG A 29 1.57 -9.80 -22.00
CA ARG A 29 0.79 -10.12 -23.20
C ARG A 29 -0.72 -10.21 -22.94
N GLY A 30 -1.17 -9.96 -21.70
CA GLY A 30 -2.58 -10.00 -21.33
C GLY A 30 -3.15 -11.41 -21.20
N ASP A 31 -2.31 -12.41 -20.91
CA ASP A 31 -2.79 -13.77 -20.60
C ASP A 31 -3.69 -13.75 -19.36
N PRO A 32 -4.98 -14.16 -19.45
CA PRO A 32 -5.91 -14.16 -18.32
C PRO A 32 -5.50 -15.13 -17.20
N ALA A 33 -4.66 -16.13 -17.49
CA ALA A 33 -4.09 -17.00 -16.45
C ALA A 33 -2.87 -16.37 -15.74
N ALA A 34 -2.48 -15.15 -16.12
CA ALA A 34 -1.33 -14.41 -15.58
C ALA A 34 -1.72 -12.96 -15.24
N GLU A 35 -2.78 -12.78 -14.44
CA GLU A 35 -3.27 -11.47 -14.04
C GLU A 35 -2.22 -10.62 -13.29
N PRO A 36 -1.98 -9.36 -13.69
CA PRO A 36 -1.10 -8.46 -12.95
C PRO A 36 -1.56 -8.21 -11.51
N ARG A 37 -0.60 -8.12 -10.58
CA ARG A 37 -0.82 -7.85 -9.16
C ARG A 37 0.16 -6.81 -8.63
N THR A 38 -0.37 -5.84 -7.89
CA THR A 38 0.43 -4.93 -7.06
C THR A 38 0.95 -5.65 -5.81
N GLN A 39 1.94 -5.05 -5.17
CA GLN A 39 2.62 -5.55 -3.98
C GLN A 39 1.70 -5.67 -2.77
N ALA A 40 2.01 -6.62 -1.87
CA ALA A 40 1.16 -7.07 -0.79
C ALA A 40 0.67 -5.95 0.13
N SER A 41 -0.64 -5.76 0.19
CA SER A 41 -1.31 -4.86 1.12
C SER A 41 -2.80 -5.22 1.20
N ILE A 42 -3.41 -5.01 2.36
CA ILE A 42 -4.85 -5.18 2.56
C ILE A 42 -5.42 -3.97 3.30
N ALA A 43 -6.71 -3.69 3.07
CA ALA A 43 -7.48 -2.74 3.86
C ALA A 43 -8.52 -3.49 4.71
N ILE A 44 -8.59 -3.16 5.99
CA ILE A 44 -9.51 -3.78 6.95
C ILE A 44 -10.44 -2.71 7.52
N SER A 45 -11.73 -3.04 7.65
CA SER A 45 -12.70 -2.16 8.30
C SER A 45 -13.71 -2.97 9.12
N PRO A 46 -14.11 -2.52 10.32
CA PRO A 46 -15.21 -3.15 11.05
C PRO A 46 -16.55 -2.98 10.30
N GLU A 47 -16.80 -1.77 9.78
CA GLU A 47 -18.12 -1.29 9.31
C GLU A 47 -18.12 -0.73 7.87
N GLY A 48 -16.96 -0.51 7.25
CA GLY A 48 -16.81 -0.03 5.87
C GLY A 48 -16.73 1.50 5.70
N ASN A 49 -16.70 2.27 6.79
CA ASN A 49 -16.56 3.72 6.80
C ASN A 49 -15.10 4.20 7.05
N ARG A 50 -14.39 3.52 7.94
CA ARG A 50 -13.00 3.80 8.32
C ARG A 50 -12.14 2.58 8.07
N TRP A 51 -10.98 2.78 7.46
CA TRP A 51 -10.10 1.70 7.01
C TRP A 51 -8.73 1.80 7.66
N ILE A 52 -8.21 0.64 8.05
CA ILE A 52 -6.82 0.47 8.44
C ILE A 52 -6.12 -0.28 7.32
N LEU A 53 -4.99 0.24 6.86
CA LEU A 53 -4.12 -0.47 5.93
C LEU A 53 -3.19 -1.40 6.71
N LEU A 54 -2.98 -2.60 6.19
CA LEU A 54 -1.85 -3.45 6.57
C LEU A 54 -0.80 -3.33 5.46
N ASN A 55 0.34 -2.73 5.81
CA ASN A 55 1.42 -2.30 4.94
C ASN A 55 1.02 -1.20 3.95
N ALA A 56 1.99 -0.34 3.61
CA ALA A 56 1.87 0.73 2.64
C ALA A 56 2.85 0.47 1.50
N SER A 57 2.40 -0.27 0.48
CA SER A 57 3.26 -0.70 -0.61
C SER A 57 3.67 0.45 -1.56
N PRO A 58 4.73 0.32 -2.37
CA PRO A 58 5.07 1.29 -3.41
C PRO A 58 3.92 1.59 -4.38
N ASP A 59 3.00 0.63 -4.56
CA ASP A 59 1.84 0.75 -5.44
C ASP A 59 0.64 1.48 -4.80
N LEU A 60 0.78 2.02 -3.58
CA LEU A 60 -0.35 2.47 -2.76
C LEU A 60 -1.28 3.45 -3.48
N ARG A 61 -0.74 4.40 -4.26
CA ARG A 61 -1.57 5.33 -5.05
C ARG A 61 -2.50 4.55 -5.99
N GLN A 62 -1.95 3.62 -6.77
CA GLN A 62 -2.74 2.80 -7.69
C GLN A 62 -3.75 1.91 -6.96
N GLN A 63 -3.37 1.38 -5.79
CA GLN A 63 -4.24 0.57 -4.95
C GLN A 63 -5.45 1.36 -4.44
N ILE A 64 -5.23 2.60 -3.98
CA ILE A 64 -6.31 3.51 -3.56
C ILE A 64 -7.22 3.85 -4.73
N GLU A 65 -6.66 4.28 -5.86
CA GLU A 65 -7.44 4.69 -7.04
C GLU A 65 -8.32 3.55 -7.59
N ARG A 66 -7.85 2.30 -7.52
CA ARG A 66 -8.63 1.11 -7.94
C ARG A 66 -9.66 0.63 -6.93
N THR A 67 -9.65 1.19 -5.72
CA THR A 67 -10.46 0.69 -4.59
C THR A 67 -11.41 1.78 -4.10
N ALA A 68 -12.61 1.83 -4.68
CA ALA A 68 -13.60 2.89 -4.42
C ALA A 68 -13.91 3.14 -2.93
N VAL A 69 -13.88 2.10 -2.09
CA VAL A 69 -14.15 2.25 -0.65
C VAL A 69 -13.08 3.07 0.09
N LEU A 70 -11.90 3.24 -0.49
CA LEU A 70 -10.78 4.03 0.00
C LEU A 70 -10.76 5.47 -0.53
N HIS A 71 -11.66 5.84 -1.44
CA HIS A 71 -11.69 7.19 -2.01
C HIS A 71 -12.17 8.24 -0.97
N PRO A 72 -11.74 9.50 -1.09
CA PRO A 72 -12.31 10.61 -0.33
C PRO A 72 -13.84 10.68 -0.50
N ARG A 73 -14.57 11.05 0.56
CA ARG A 73 -16.04 11.07 0.57
C ARG A 73 -16.62 12.46 0.82
N GLU A 74 -15.85 13.34 1.44
CA GLU A 74 -16.31 14.62 1.96
C GLU A 74 -15.25 15.70 1.78
N GLY A 75 -15.68 16.96 1.67
CA GLY A 75 -14.80 18.13 1.64
C GLY A 75 -13.77 18.15 0.49
N LEU A 76 -12.86 19.13 0.55
CA LEU A 76 -11.76 19.24 -0.42
C LEU A 76 -10.62 18.25 -0.15
N ARG A 77 -10.41 17.88 1.13
CA ARG A 77 -9.41 16.91 1.58
C ARG A 77 -10.02 16.01 2.64
N HIS A 78 -10.07 14.71 2.35
CA HIS A 78 -10.56 13.68 3.24
C HIS A 78 -9.91 12.34 2.86
N SER A 79 -9.71 11.46 3.83
CA SER A 79 -9.37 10.07 3.57
C SER A 79 -10.14 9.17 4.52
N PRO A 80 -10.75 8.07 4.04
CA PRO A 80 -11.33 7.07 4.92
C PRO A 80 -10.25 6.18 5.58
N ILE A 81 -8.98 6.29 5.16
CA ILE A 81 -7.85 5.60 5.78
C ILE A 81 -7.49 6.32 7.08
N CYS A 82 -7.76 5.69 8.21
CA CYS A 82 -7.53 6.26 9.54
C CYS A 82 -6.24 5.76 10.20
N GLY A 83 -5.62 4.72 9.65
CA GLY A 83 -4.37 4.18 10.17
C GLY A 83 -3.68 3.19 9.25
N VAL A 84 -2.42 2.94 9.55
CA VAL A 84 -1.55 1.99 8.86
C VAL A 84 -0.86 1.13 9.92
N ILE A 85 -0.89 -0.18 9.75
CA ILE A 85 -0.13 -1.15 10.54
C ILE A 85 1.00 -1.66 9.64
N LEU A 86 2.25 -1.56 10.07
CA LEU A 86 3.40 -2.10 9.36
C LEU A 86 3.82 -3.44 9.96
N THR A 87 3.94 -4.46 9.12
CA THR A 87 4.39 -5.80 9.53
C THR A 87 5.91 -5.99 9.39
N GLY A 88 6.59 -5.07 8.72
CA GLY A 88 8.03 -5.12 8.43
C GLY A 88 8.62 -3.75 8.11
N GLY A 89 9.94 -3.69 7.93
CA GLY A 89 10.69 -2.48 7.58
C GLY A 89 11.23 -2.49 6.14
N ASP A 90 10.83 -3.48 5.33
CA ASP A 90 11.27 -3.61 3.94
C ASP A 90 10.61 -2.56 3.05
N VAL A 91 11.29 -2.22 1.95
CA VAL A 91 10.86 -1.16 1.01
C VAL A 91 9.45 -1.40 0.47
N ASP A 92 9.10 -2.66 0.20
CA ASP A 92 7.78 -3.06 -0.30
C ASP A 92 6.66 -2.94 0.75
N VAL A 93 7.00 -2.75 2.02
CA VAL A 93 6.05 -2.55 3.13
C VAL A 93 5.87 -1.08 3.48
N ILE A 94 6.91 -0.25 3.33
CA ILE A 94 6.94 1.12 3.88
C ILE A 94 6.91 2.24 2.84
N ALA A 95 7.30 1.99 1.58
CA ALA A 95 7.50 3.06 0.60
C ALA A 95 6.21 3.85 0.30
N GLY A 96 5.05 3.20 0.40
CA GLY A 96 3.75 3.85 0.23
C GLY A 96 3.46 4.94 1.25
N LEU A 97 4.14 4.97 2.40
CA LEU A 97 4.00 6.08 3.36
C LEU A 97 4.39 7.42 2.73
N LEU A 98 5.33 7.44 1.77
CA LEU A 98 5.72 8.65 1.05
C LEU A 98 4.59 9.18 0.14
N THR A 99 3.67 8.32 -0.28
CA THR A 99 2.46 8.70 -1.01
C THR A 99 1.42 9.38 -0.11
N MET A 100 1.54 9.24 1.22
CA MET A 100 0.58 9.75 2.20
C MET A 100 1.05 11.06 2.87
N ARG A 101 1.95 11.82 2.24
CA ARG A 101 2.66 12.97 2.85
C ARG A 101 1.89 14.30 2.81
N GLU A 102 0.76 14.36 2.10
CA GLU A 102 0.01 15.59 1.82
C GLU A 102 -0.85 16.06 3.03
N ARG A 103 -0.33 15.86 4.26
CA ARG A 103 -0.87 16.31 5.56
C ARG A 103 -2.26 15.77 5.91
N GLN A 104 -2.57 14.55 5.48
CA GLN A 104 -3.74 13.82 5.97
C GLN A 104 -3.37 13.11 7.29
N ALA A 105 -4.13 13.36 8.35
CA ALA A 105 -3.89 12.70 9.64
C ALA A 105 -4.28 11.21 9.60
N PHE A 106 -3.40 10.34 10.09
CA PHE A 106 -3.65 8.92 10.34
C PHE A 106 -2.74 8.41 11.47
N ARG A 107 -3.07 7.25 12.04
CA ARG A 107 -2.23 6.60 13.06
C ARG A 107 -1.30 5.57 12.42
N LEU A 108 -0.01 5.63 12.72
CA LEU A 108 0.97 4.63 12.30
C LEU A 108 1.26 3.68 13.46
N TYR A 109 1.05 2.39 13.23
CA TYR A 109 1.31 1.33 14.19
C TYR A 109 2.43 0.43 13.66
N ALA A 110 3.50 0.27 14.44
CA ALA A 110 4.55 -0.67 14.14
C ALA A 110 5.27 -1.08 15.43
N THR A 111 6.14 -2.09 15.35
CA THR A 111 7.03 -2.41 16.47
C THR A 111 8.09 -1.33 16.64
N MET A 112 8.71 -1.24 17.82
CA MET A 112 9.81 -0.31 18.08
C MET A 112 10.95 -0.45 17.07
N ARG A 113 11.25 -1.69 16.64
CA ARG A 113 12.28 -1.96 15.63
C ARG A 113 11.93 -1.33 14.27
N ILE A 114 10.68 -1.41 13.84
CA ILE A 114 10.24 -0.80 12.58
C ILE A 114 10.23 0.73 12.69
N HIS A 115 9.78 1.28 13.82
CA HIS A 115 9.87 2.73 14.06
C HIS A 115 11.32 3.24 13.99
N ALA A 116 12.29 2.48 14.53
CA ALA A 116 13.70 2.82 14.43
C ALA A 116 14.22 2.82 12.98
N VAL A 117 13.76 1.88 12.14
CA VAL A 117 14.09 1.86 10.70
C VAL A 117 13.57 3.12 9.99
N LEU A 118 12.34 3.54 10.29
CA LEU A 118 11.76 4.75 9.70
C LEU A 118 12.53 6.01 10.15
N ALA A 119 12.81 6.12 11.45
CA ALA A 119 13.53 7.27 12.01
C ALA A 119 14.97 7.40 11.51
N ALA A 120 15.64 6.27 11.23
CA ALA A 120 17.00 6.26 10.71
C ALA A 120 17.09 6.51 9.20
N ASN A 121 15.97 6.61 8.48
CA ASN A 121 15.94 6.77 7.03
C ASN A 121 15.54 8.21 6.63
N PRO A 122 16.49 9.03 6.12
CA PRO A 122 16.24 10.43 5.80
C PRO A 122 15.13 10.67 4.78
N ILE A 123 14.77 9.68 3.96
CA ILE A 123 13.68 9.84 2.99
C ILE A 123 12.34 10.16 3.66
N PHE A 124 12.15 9.73 4.92
CA PHE A 124 10.92 9.99 5.67
C PHE A 124 10.94 11.34 6.39
N GLU A 125 12.02 12.12 6.34
CA GLU A 125 12.04 13.51 6.84
C GLU A 125 11.07 14.40 6.04
N VAL A 126 10.70 13.99 4.82
CA VAL A 126 9.65 14.66 4.04
C VAL A 126 8.24 14.52 4.65
N LEU A 127 8.07 13.66 5.65
CA LEU A 127 6.82 13.46 6.40
C LEU A 127 6.78 14.26 7.71
N ALA A 128 7.87 14.96 8.06
CA ALA A 128 7.98 15.77 9.28
C ALA A 128 7.26 17.13 9.18
#